data_AF-A0A554IU48-F1
#
_entry.id   AF-A0A554IU48-F1
#
_cell.length_a   1.000
_cell.length_b   1.000
_cell.length_c   1.000
_cell.angle_alpha   90.00
_cell.angle_beta   90.00
_cell.angle_gamma   90.00
#
_symmetry.space_group_name_H-M   'P 1'
#
loop_
_entity.id
_entity.type
_entity.pdbx_description
1 polymer ?
#
loop_
_entity_poly.entity_id
_entity_poly.type
_entity_poly.pdbx_seq_one_letter_code
_entity_poly.pdbx_strand_id
1 'polypeptide(L)' 'MNKSRIAYSVLAILFGAFMFVYGEFDDSPGGQLLGLLIAIIGIVGAVKSKKKKSD' A
#
# COMPACT_ATOMS: atom_id res chain seq x y z
N MET A 1 6.61 17.48 -5.67
CA MET A 1 5.82 16.43 -4.98
C MET A 1 4.48 16.32 -5.69
N ASN A 2 4.28 15.29 -6.53
CA ASN A 2 2.97 15.08 -7.14
C ASN A 2 2.06 14.64 -6.00
N LYS A 3 1.27 15.58 -5.44
CA LYS A 3 0.38 15.32 -4.29
C LYS A 3 -0.46 14.07 -4.52
N SER A 4 -0.89 13.85 -5.76
CA SER A 4 -1.59 12.66 -6.23
C SER A 4 -0.82 11.36 -5.98
N ARG A 5 0.51 11.32 -6.19
CA ARG A 5 1.32 10.10 -5.97
C ARG A 5 1.35 9.68 -4.51
N ILE A 6 1.47 10.63 -3.59
CA ILE A 6 1.42 10.33 -2.15
C ILE A 6 0.01 9.92 -1.76
N ALA A 7 -1.03 10.58 -2.28
CA ALA A 7 -2.41 10.18 -2.05
C ALA A 7 -2.68 8.73 -2.51
N TYR A 8 -2.26 8.35 -3.72
CA TYR A 8 -2.38 6.97 -4.21
C TYR A 8 -1.58 5.98 -3.38
N SER A 9 -0.38 6.35 -2.90
CA SER A 9 0.40 5.50 -2.00
C SER A 9 -0.30 5.28 -0.66
N VAL A 10 -0.90 6.31 -0.07
CA VAL A 10 -1.68 6.18 1.18
C VAL A 10 -2.92 5.31 0.95
N LEU A 11 -3.66 5.52 -0.15
CA LEU A 11 -4.81 4.69 -0.51
C LEU A 11 -4.41 3.22 -0.71
N ALA A 12 -3.28 2.95 -1.36
CA ALA A 12 -2.77 1.59 -1.51
C ALA A 12 -2.43 0.95 -0.16
N ILE A 13 -1.82 1.68 0.78
CA ILE A 13 -1.53 1.16 2.12
C ILE A 13 -2.83 0.79 2.86
N LEU A 14 -3.83 1.69 2.85
CA LEU A 14 -5.11 1.46 3.50
C LEU A 14 -5.86 0.28 2.86
N PHE A 15 -5.89 0.22 1.53
CA PHE A 15 -6.54 -0.87 0.79
C PHE A 15 -5.83 -2.22 1.00
N GLY A 16 -4.49 -2.22 1.02
CA GLY A 16 -3.71 -3.41 1.31
C GLY A 16 -3.95 -3.94 2.73
N ALA A 17 -3.97 -3.06 3.73
CA ALA A 17 -4.30 -3.43 5.10
C ALA A 17 -5.73 -3.97 5.23
N PHE A 18 -6.71 -3.32 4.56
CA PHE A 18 -8.08 -3.81 4.50
C PHE A 18 -8.16 -5.21 3.88
N MET A 19 -7.53 -5.44 2.73
CA MET A 19 -7.48 -6.74 2.05
C MET A 19 -6.79 -7.81 2.89
N PHE A 20 -5.77 -7.44 3.67
CA PHE A 20 -5.08 -8.37 4.56
C PHE A 20 -6.02 -8.88 5.67
N VAL A 21 -6.72 -7.96 6.35
CA VAL A 21 -7.70 -8.31 7.40
C VAL A 21 -8.90 -9.05 6.81
N TYR A 22 -9.40 -8.60 5.66
CA TYR A 22 -10.53 -9.25 4.98
C TYR A 22 -10.16 -10.65 4.47
N GLY A 23 -8.94 -10.84 3.98
CA GLY A 23 -8.44 -12.15 3.56
C GLY A 23 -8.31 -13.13 4.73
N GLU A 24 -7.98 -12.64 5.94
CA GLU A 24 -8.03 -13.46 7.15
C GLU A 24 -9.46 -13.85 7.53
N PHE A 25 -10.41 -12.91 7.42
CA PHE A 25 -11.83 -13.17 7.67
C PHE A 25 -12.44 -14.18 6.70
N ASP A 26 -11.98 -14.18 5.44
CA ASP A 26 -12.41 -15.10 4.38
C ASP A 26 -11.60 -16.42 4.36
N ASP A 27 -10.70 -16.65 5.33
CA ASP A 27 -9.76 -17.79 5.36
C ASP A 27 -9.06 -18.02 4.00
N SER A 28 -8.70 -16.91 3.35
CA SER A 28 -8.16 -16.83 2.00
C SER A 28 -6.69 -16.38 2.04
N PRO A 29 -5.71 -17.31 2.03
CA PRO A 29 -4.28 -16.96 2.06
C PRO A 29 -3.86 -16.04 0.89
N GLY A 30 -4.54 -16.17 -0.25
CA GLY A 30 -4.32 -15.30 -1.41
C GLY A 30 -4.74 -13.85 -1.16
N GLY A 31 -5.84 -13.62 -0.43
CA GLY A 31 -6.30 -12.29 -0.05
C GLY A 31 -5.31 -11.60 0.89
N GLN A 32 -4.78 -12.33 1.88
CA GLN A 32 -3.71 -11.85 2.75
C GLN A 32 -2.44 -11.51 1.96
N LEU A 33 -1.96 -12.41 1.09
CA LEU A 33 -0.76 -12.17 0.28
C LEU A 33 -0.91 -10.94 -0.61
N LEU A 34 -2.06 -10.81 -1.30
CA LEU A 34 -2.35 -9.64 -2.12
C LEU A 34 -2.42 -8.36 -1.30
N GLY A 35 -3.09 -8.38 -0.14
CA GLY A 35 -3.16 -7.25 0.77
C GLY A 35 -1.76 -6.78 1.21
N LEU A 36 -0.89 -7.73 1.59
CA LEU A 36 0.48 -7.44 1.97
C LEU A 36 1.30 -6.83 0.83
N LEU A 37 1.21 -7.40 -0.38
CA LEU A 37 1.92 -6.88 -1.56
C LEU A 37 1.50 -5.46 -1.90
N ILE A 38 0.20 -5.19 -1.88
CA ILE A 38 -0.35 -3.85 -2.16
C ILE A 38 0.13 -2.85 -1.10
N ALA A 39 0.13 -3.23 0.17
CA ALA A 39 0.63 -2.38 1.25
C ALA A 39 2.13 -2.04 1.08
N ILE A 40 2.96 -3.03 0.75
CA ILE A 40 4.40 -2.84 0.50
C ILE A 40 4.63 -1.90 -0.69
N ILE A 41 3.91 -2.08 -1.80
CA ILE A 41 4.00 -1.19 -2.97
C ILE A 41 3.63 0.26 -2.58
N GLY A 42 2.57 0.43 -1.78
CA GLY A 42 2.16 1.72 -1.24
C GLY A 42 3.27 2.38 -0.41
N ILE A 43 3.89 1.65 0.52
CA ILE A 43 5.00 2.13 1.36
C ILE A 43 6.20 2.54 0.48
N VAL A 44 6.63 1.67 -0.43
CA VAL A 44 7.77 1.95 -1.34
C VAL A 44 7.48 3.18 -2.19
N GLY A 45 6.25 3.32 -2.70
CA GLY A 45 5.80 4.49 -3.45
C GLY A 45 5.88 5.79 -2.64
N ALA A 46 5.46 5.75 -1.37
CA ALA A 46 5.53 6.89 -0.46
C ALA A 46 6.99 7.29 -0.14
N VAL A 47 7.85 6.31 0.18
CA VAL A 47 9.27 6.54 0.50
C VAL A 47 10.02 7.11 -0.70
N LYS A 48 9.87 6.51 -1.89
CA LYS A 48 10.51 7.00 -3.13
C LYS A 48 10.03 8.42 -3.49
N SER A 49 8.78 8.76 -3.17
CA SER A 49 8.24 10.10 -3.40
C SER A 49 8.82 11.16 -2.46
N LYS A 50 9.24 10.77 -1.25
CA LYS A 50 9.96 11.66 -0.32
C LYS A 50 11.42 11.89 -0.75
N LYS A 51 12.13 10.83 -1.16
CA LYS A 51 13.55 10.94 -1.58
C LYS A 51 13.73 11.94 -2.73
N LYS A 52 12.82 11.93 -3.71
CA LYS A 52 12.82 12.84 -4.87
C LYS A 52 12.61 14.33 -4.55
N LYS A 53 12.32 14.69 -3.29
CA LYS A 53 12.11 16.08 -2.84
C LYS A 53 13.35 16.63 -2.09
N SER A 54 14.31 15.77 -1.76
CA SER A 54 15.50 16.13 -0.97
C SER A 54 16.75 16.37 -1.82
N ASP A 55 16.63 16.21 -3.14
CA ASP A 55 17.60 16.64 -4.16
C ASP A 55 17.00 17.86 -4.90
#